data_AF-Q935L6-F1
#
_entry.id   AF-Q935L6-F1
#
_cell.length_a   1.000
_cell.length_b   1.000
_cell.length_c   1.000
_cell.angle_alpha   90.00
_cell.angle_beta   90.00
_cell.angle_gamma   90.00
#
_symmetry.space_group_name_H-M   'P 1'
#
loop_
_entity.id
_entity.type
_entity.pdbx_description
1 polymer ?
#
loop_
_entity_poly.entity_id
_entity_poly.type
_entity_poly.pdbx_seq_one_letter_code
_entity_poly.pdbx_strand_id
1 'polypeptide(L)'
;MRSEIPSGRFFCLDEFHNFHMSDDVLRERLRSIDGIPAVSYQVNGENVFVFEKLVQLVKQNGHNLESALALVPKATMTAAEAIEAWSVFPEPYSRETNTIDHSQAIYHPYLNAYLPRKYPDRESCNADAARLLLGNPVEGEGDFVYRGQSMVLRQPFTLDRLPPRPEWDVPVSEDASAYTHLWNTDFVSGFAPVTESLFNGIKSAEWEWNHAIAATYAYMGNPECISSLWSRAGEFGLEQLELKSWDVDEQDPEHYQQFQALYPELSMLSPAIIQKAYDEYCESMWENPERCDGFLYHLIGVVSEFGK
;
A
#
# COMPACT_ATOMS: atom_id res chain seq x y z
N MET A 1 -36.82 78.15 -7.74
CA MET A 1 -35.71 77.88 -6.81
C MET A 1 -35.07 76.55 -7.23
N ARG A 2 -33.79 76.62 -7.59
CA ARG A 2 -32.70 75.62 -7.45
C ARG A 2 -33.11 74.14 -7.51
N SER A 3 -32.87 73.42 -8.61
CA SER A 3 -31.58 72.88 -9.09
C SER A 3 -30.90 71.95 -8.08
N GLU A 4 -30.89 70.64 -8.38
CA GLU A 4 -29.73 69.75 -8.21
C GLU A 4 -30.00 68.41 -8.91
N ILE A 5 -29.40 68.23 -10.09
CA ILE A 5 -28.84 66.95 -10.56
C ILE A 5 -27.35 67.10 -10.23
N PRO A 6 -26.71 66.19 -9.47
CA PRO A 6 -26.06 64.99 -10.04
C PRO A 6 -26.05 63.81 -9.03
N SER A 7 -25.45 62.62 -9.22
CA SER A 7 -24.39 62.13 -10.09
C SER A 7 -24.58 60.62 -10.30
N GLY A 8 -23.98 60.10 -11.38
CA GLY A 8 -24.29 58.81 -11.96
C GLY A 8 -24.14 57.59 -11.05
N ARG A 9 -25.05 56.63 -11.24
CA ARG A 9 -24.67 55.22 -11.08
C ARG A 9 -23.81 54.82 -12.28
N PHE A 10 -22.52 55.06 -12.10
CA PHE A 10 -21.45 54.32 -12.75
C PHE A 10 -21.70 52.83 -12.46
N PHE A 11 -22.16 52.07 -13.44
CA PHE A 11 -21.91 50.63 -13.45
C PHE A 11 -20.62 50.46 -14.24
N CYS A 12 -19.52 50.37 -13.50
CA CYS A 12 -18.25 49.92 -14.05
C CYS A 12 -18.45 48.47 -14.47
N LEU A 13 -18.27 48.18 -15.76
CA LEU A 13 -17.84 46.87 -16.23
C LEU A 13 -16.46 46.65 -15.62
N ASP A 14 -16.38 45.96 -14.49
CA ASP A 14 -15.09 45.48 -14.00
C ASP A 14 -14.75 44.20 -14.77
N GLU A 15 -13.86 44.39 -15.73
CA GLU A 15 -13.15 43.38 -16.50
C GLU A 15 -12.29 42.51 -15.56
N PHE A 16 -12.91 41.63 -14.76
CA PHE A 16 -12.17 40.62 -13.99
C PHE A 16 -12.87 39.26 -13.92
N HIS A 17 -13.79 38.98 -14.85
CA HIS A 17 -14.56 37.72 -14.87
C HIS A 17 -13.94 36.56 -15.66
N ASN A 18 -12.67 36.63 -16.11
CA ASN A 18 -12.10 35.60 -16.99
C ASN A 18 -10.66 35.11 -16.71
N PHE A 19 -10.06 35.38 -15.56
CA PHE A 19 -8.63 35.03 -15.34
C PHE A 19 -8.32 33.85 -14.42
N HIS A 20 -9.31 33.10 -13.94
CA HIS A 20 -9.05 31.88 -13.17
C HIS A 20 -9.85 30.70 -13.70
N MET A 21 -9.52 30.25 -14.92
CA MET A 21 -9.70 28.82 -15.19
C MET A 21 -8.76 28.08 -14.25
N SER A 22 -9.31 27.23 -13.36
CA SER A 22 -8.46 26.27 -12.66
C SER A 22 -7.76 25.40 -13.71
N ASP A 23 -6.53 25.01 -13.41
CA ASP A 23 -5.74 24.24 -14.37
C ASP A 23 -6.45 22.95 -14.78
N ASP A 24 -7.25 22.36 -13.88
CA ASP A 24 -8.01 21.15 -14.14
C ASP A 24 -9.08 21.35 -15.20
N VAL A 25 -9.84 22.45 -15.14
CA VAL A 25 -10.85 22.77 -16.16
C VAL A 25 -10.19 23.05 -17.52
N LEU A 26 -9.01 23.67 -17.52
CA LEU A 26 -8.24 23.87 -18.76
C LEU A 26 -7.77 22.54 -19.35
N ARG A 27 -7.23 21.64 -18.51
CA ARG A 27 -6.78 20.31 -18.93
C ARG A 27 -7.94 19.50 -19.51
N GLU A 28 -9.10 19.49 -18.86
CA GLU A 28 -10.30 18.79 -19.34
C GLU A 28 -10.79 19.32 -20.69
N ARG A 29 -10.85 20.64 -20.86
CA ARG A 29 -11.24 21.25 -22.13
C ARG A 29 -10.25 20.91 -23.25
N LEU A 30 -8.96 20.96 -22.98
CA LEU A 30 -7.93 20.61 -23.97
C LEU A 30 -8.01 19.14 -24.40
N ARG A 31 -8.25 18.21 -23.46
CA ARG A 31 -8.44 16.78 -23.77
C ARG A 31 -9.71 16.49 -24.56
N SER A 32 -10.68 17.41 -24.53
CA SER A 32 -11.96 17.27 -25.25
C SER A 32 -11.87 17.74 -26.72
N ILE A 33 -10.77 18.39 -27.12
CA ILE A 33 -10.57 18.85 -28.50
C ILE A 33 -10.10 17.67 -29.36
N ASP A 34 -10.83 17.38 -30.42
CA ASP A 34 -10.46 16.33 -31.37
C ASP A 34 -9.08 16.62 -32.00
N GLY A 35 -8.21 15.61 -32.02
CA GLY A 35 -6.81 15.73 -32.45
C GLY A 35 -5.79 16.07 -31.34
N ILE A 36 -6.22 16.35 -30.10
CA ILE A 36 -5.31 16.49 -28.95
C ILE A 36 -5.26 15.16 -28.17
N PRO A 37 -4.07 14.55 -27.98
CA PRO A 37 -3.97 13.31 -27.21
C PRO A 37 -4.44 13.50 -25.77
N ALA A 38 -5.37 12.65 -25.32
CA ALA A 38 -5.93 12.66 -23.97
C ALA A 38 -5.04 11.95 -22.92
N VAL A 39 -3.73 11.94 -23.14
CA VAL A 39 -2.72 11.25 -22.33
C VAL A 39 -1.65 12.24 -21.86
N SER A 40 -0.93 11.94 -20.78
CA SER A 40 0.13 12.80 -20.26
C SER A 40 1.26 13.03 -21.27
N TYR A 41 1.59 12.01 -22.04
CA TYR A 41 2.49 12.09 -23.18
C TYR A 41 2.11 11.05 -24.25
N GLN A 42 2.49 11.28 -25.50
CA GLN A 42 2.33 10.33 -26.60
C GLN A 42 3.58 10.29 -27.46
N VAL A 43 4.03 9.08 -27.79
CA VAL A 43 5.21 8.85 -28.62
C VAL A 43 4.78 8.67 -30.08
N ASN A 44 5.37 9.47 -30.98
CA ASN A 44 5.09 9.50 -32.41
C ASN A 44 6.42 9.44 -33.18
N GLY A 45 6.85 8.23 -33.54
CA GLY A 45 8.17 8.00 -34.12
C GLY A 45 9.27 8.33 -33.12
N GLU A 46 10.17 9.24 -33.48
CA GLU A 46 11.26 9.71 -32.60
C GLU A 46 10.86 10.87 -31.68
N ASN A 47 9.63 11.37 -31.83
CA ASN A 47 9.15 12.53 -31.10
C ASN A 47 8.13 12.15 -30.02
N VAL A 48 8.04 12.99 -29.00
CA VAL A 48 7.16 12.85 -27.85
C VAL A 48 6.33 14.12 -27.70
N PHE A 49 5.02 13.99 -27.84
CA PHE A 49 4.06 14.99 -27.42
C PHE A 49 3.95 15.00 -25.90
N VAL A 50 4.03 16.18 -25.27
CA VAL A 50 3.89 16.35 -23.82
C VAL A 50 2.71 17.27 -23.52
N PHE A 51 1.70 16.75 -22.83
CA PHE A 51 0.46 17.46 -22.60
C PHE A 51 0.65 18.69 -21.70
N GLU A 52 1.51 18.59 -20.67
CA GLU A 52 1.77 19.73 -19.79
C GLU A 52 2.45 20.90 -20.52
N LYS A 53 3.27 20.62 -21.55
CA LYS A 53 3.83 21.66 -22.44
C LYS A 53 2.74 22.35 -23.24
N LEU A 54 1.78 21.60 -23.75
CA LEU A 54 0.63 22.18 -24.44
C LEU A 54 -0.19 23.09 -23.52
N VAL A 55 -0.45 22.66 -22.27
CA VAL A 55 -1.13 23.48 -21.26
C VAL A 55 -0.37 24.79 -21.03
N GLN A 56 0.96 24.74 -20.87
CA GLN A 56 1.78 25.92 -20.70
C GLN A 56 1.72 26.86 -21.93
N LEU A 57 1.81 26.33 -23.14
CA LEU A 57 1.74 27.11 -24.38
C LEU A 57 0.37 27.80 -24.55
N VAL A 58 -0.72 27.12 -24.19
CA VAL A 58 -2.08 27.69 -24.26
C VAL A 58 -2.26 28.80 -23.23
N LYS A 59 -1.74 28.63 -22.01
CA LYS A 59 -1.72 29.70 -20.99
C LYS A 59 -0.94 30.92 -21.48
N GLN A 60 0.24 30.71 -22.07
CA GLN A 60 1.05 31.78 -22.66
C GLN A 60 0.35 32.48 -23.84
N ASN A 61 -0.55 31.79 -24.53
CA ASN A 61 -1.38 32.35 -25.60
C ASN A 61 -2.75 32.88 -25.10
N GLY A 62 -2.83 33.30 -23.83
CA GLY A 62 -4.03 33.91 -23.25
C GLY A 62 -5.21 32.95 -23.10
N HIS A 63 -4.94 31.66 -22.85
CA HIS A 63 -5.95 30.60 -22.69
C HIS A 63 -6.82 30.37 -23.95
N ASN A 64 -6.32 30.75 -25.13
CA ASN A 64 -7.05 30.58 -26.39
C ASN A 64 -7.10 29.10 -26.83
N LEU A 65 -8.20 28.42 -26.52
CA LEU A 65 -8.44 27.02 -26.87
C LEU A 65 -8.51 26.77 -28.39
N GLU A 66 -8.98 27.73 -29.19
CA GLU A 66 -9.09 27.57 -30.64
C GLU A 66 -7.70 27.41 -31.29
N SER A 67 -6.67 27.97 -30.65
CA SER A 67 -5.28 27.86 -31.10
C SER A 67 -4.58 26.58 -30.67
N ALA A 68 -5.19 25.77 -29.78
CA ALA A 68 -4.51 24.66 -29.12
C ALA A 68 -3.98 23.61 -30.10
N LEU A 69 -4.73 23.28 -31.16
CA LEU A 69 -4.29 22.34 -32.19
C LEU A 69 -3.03 22.82 -32.93
N ALA A 70 -2.93 24.11 -33.22
CA ALA A 70 -1.75 24.69 -33.84
C ALA A 70 -0.51 24.71 -32.91
N LEU A 71 -0.72 24.53 -31.60
CA LEU A 71 0.36 24.45 -30.61
C LEU A 71 0.85 23.02 -30.37
N VAL A 72 0.12 21.98 -30.82
CA VAL A 72 0.53 20.56 -30.67
C VAL A 72 1.93 20.29 -31.24
N PRO A 73 2.32 20.79 -32.43
CA PRO A 73 3.68 20.61 -32.93
C PRO A 73 4.75 21.26 -32.04
N LYS A 74 4.43 22.38 -31.38
CA LYS A 74 5.34 23.04 -30.42
C LYS A 74 5.40 22.31 -29.07
N ALA A 75 4.35 21.58 -28.73
CA ALA A 75 4.29 20.69 -27.57
C ALA A 75 4.95 19.32 -27.83
N THR A 76 5.45 19.10 -29.04
CA THR A 76 6.15 17.88 -29.46
C THR A 76 7.65 18.13 -29.49
N MET A 77 8.43 17.21 -28.93
CA MET A 77 9.89 17.34 -28.80
C MET A 77 10.59 15.99 -28.84
N THR A 78 11.92 15.97 -28.72
CA THR A 78 12.67 14.71 -28.63
C THR A 78 12.41 13.99 -27.30
N ALA A 79 12.60 12.67 -27.25
CA ALA A 79 12.47 11.90 -26.00
C ALA A 79 13.42 12.40 -24.88
N ALA A 80 14.64 12.82 -25.25
CA ALA A 80 15.60 13.39 -24.30
C ALA A 80 15.07 14.68 -23.67
N GLU A 81 14.57 15.62 -24.48
CA GLU A 81 13.98 16.88 -23.99
C GLU A 81 12.75 16.60 -23.10
N ALA A 82 11.89 15.64 -23.48
CA ALA A 82 10.72 15.29 -22.70
C ALA A 82 11.07 14.77 -21.29
N ILE A 83 12.11 13.93 -21.17
CA ILE A 83 12.55 13.41 -19.88
C ILE A 83 13.24 14.48 -19.04
N GLU A 84 14.12 15.27 -19.66
CA GLU A 84 14.95 16.23 -18.95
C GLU A 84 14.17 17.47 -18.53
N ALA A 85 13.47 18.11 -19.47
CA ALA A 85 12.80 19.38 -19.24
C ALA A 85 11.38 19.23 -18.70
N TRP A 86 10.72 18.11 -18.97
CA TRP A 86 9.30 17.88 -18.62
C TRP A 86 9.07 16.72 -17.67
N SER A 87 10.14 16.08 -17.18
CA SER A 87 10.06 14.94 -16.25
C SER A 87 9.15 13.82 -16.73
N VAL A 88 8.97 13.67 -18.05
CA VAL A 88 8.32 12.49 -18.62
C VAL A 88 9.19 11.28 -18.32
N PHE A 89 8.59 10.15 -17.97
CA PHE A 89 9.33 8.91 -17.75
C PHE A 89 8.51 7.74 -18.32
N PRO A 90 9.15 6.76 -18.96
CA PRO A 90 8.44 5.65 -19.60
C PRO A 90 7.66 4.85 -18.57
N GLU A 91 6.36 4.72 -18.76
CA GLU A 91 5.54 3.86 -17.89
C GLU A 91 5.80 2.38 -18.21
N PRO A 92 5.81 1.50 -17.19
CA PRO A 92 5.54 1.76 -15.78
C PRO A 92 6.82 2.05 -14.97
N TYR A 93 7.95 2.32 -15.62
CA TYR A 93 9.22 2.48 -14.95
C TYR A 93 9.26 3.74 -14.07
N SER A 94 10.15 3.72 -13.09
CA SER A 94 10.52 4.88 -12.28
C SER A 94 12.03 4.94 -12.11
N ARG A 95 12.53 6.09 -11.67
CA ARG A 95 13.93 6.27 -11.31
C ARG A 95 14.09 6.07 -9.81
N GLU A 96 15.01 5.19 -9.43
CA GLU A 96 15.46 5.09 -8.05
C GLU A 96 16.86 5.68 -7.93
N THR A 97 17.08 6.46 -6.87
CA THR A 97 18.39 6.98 -6.49
C THR A 97 18.85 6.25 -5.24
N ASN A 98 20.04 5.67 -5.31
CA ASN A 98 20.71 5.11 -4.13
C ASN A 98 21.13 6.25 -3.19
N THR A 99 20.78 6.13 -1.91
CA THR A 99 21.04 7.17 -0.91
C THR A 99 22.50 7.26 -0.47
N ILE A 100 23.30 6.20 -0.70
CA ILE A 100 24.69 6.11 -0.24
C ILE A 100 25.65 6.66 -1.30
N ASP A 101 25.54 6.19 -2.54
CA ASP A 101 26.48 6.51 -3.62
C ASP A 101 25.88 7.41 -4.72
N HIS A 102 24.62 7.83 -4.56
CA HIS A 102 23.86 8.65 -5.51
C HIS A 102 23.69 8.03 -6.92
N SER A 103 24.06 6.75 -7.09
CA SER A 103 23.83 6.02 -8.32
C SER A 103 22.33 5.92 -8.61
N GLN A 104 22.00 5.85 -9.89
CA GLN A 104 20.62 5.74 -10.37
C GLN A 104 20.36 4.34 -10.91
N ALA A 105 19.09 3.93 -10.82
CA ALA A 105 18.58 2.73 -11.45
C ALA A 105 17.21 3.02 -12.06
N ILE A 106 16.85 2.27 -13.11
CA ILE A 106 15.50 2.28 -13.68
C ILE A 106 14.76 1.08 -13.10
N TYR A 107 13.73 1.35 -12.32
CA TYR A 107 12.96 0.38 -11.55
C TYR A 107 11.59 0.16 -12.18
N HIS A 108 11.08 -1.08 -12.09
CA HIS A 108 9.75 -1.48 -12.53
C HIS A 108 8.94 -1.94 -11.31
N PRO A 109 8.02 -1.10 -10.80
CA PRO A 109 7.34 -1.34 -9.52
C PRO A 109 6.50 -2.61 -9.50
N TYR A 110 5.76 -2.90 -10.56
CA TYR A 110 4.87 -4.07 -10.59
C TYR A 110 5.60 -5.42 -10.67
N LEU A 111 6.85 -5.42 -11.11
CA LEU A 111 7.68 -6.63 -11.21
C LEU A 111 8.72 -6.68 -10.08
N ASN A 112 8.80 -5.64 -9.26
CA ASN A 112 9.84 -5.44 -8.26
C ASN A 112 11.25 -5.74 -8.83
N ALA A 113 11.54 -5.16 -9.99
CA ALA A 113 12.73 -5.47 -10.77
C ALA A 113 13.36 -4.20 -11.35
N TYR A 114 14.66 -4.24 -11.63
CA TYR A 114 15.42 -3.17 -12.26
C TYR A 114 15.78 -3.53 -13.69
N LEU A 115 16.13 -2.51 -14.47
CA LEU A 115 16.97 -2.75 -15.64
C LEU A 115 18.37 -3.18 -15.21
N PRO A 116 19.05 -4.04 -16.00
CA PRO A 116 20.37 -4.58 -15.65
C PRO A 116 21.44 -3.53 -15.34
N ARG A 117 21.35 -2.37 -15.99
CA ARG A 117 22.36 -1.32 -15.89
C ARG A 117 22.13 -0.44 -14.67
N LYS A 118 23.21 -0.17 -13.92
CA LYS A 118 23.30 0.90 -12.93
C LYS A 118 23.97 2.11 -13.55
N TYR A 119 23.49 3.29 -13.19
CA TYR A 119 23.95 4.56 -13.78
C TYR A 119 24.68 5.39 -12.72
N PRO A 120 25.82 6.00 -13.05
CA PRO A 120 26.54 6.86 -12.12
C PRO A 120 25.79 8.16 -11.79
N ASP A 121 24.95 8.65 -12.71
CA ASP A 121 24.29 9.95 -12.59
C ASP A 121 22.92 9.96 -13.28
N ARG A 122 22.22 11.09 -13.12
CA ARG A 122 20.89 11.33 -13.71
C ARG A 122 20.93 11.42 -15.23
N GLU A 123 21.98 11.96 -15.82
CA GLU A 123 22.08 12.20 -17.27
C GLU A 123 22.19 10.87 -18.03
N SER A 124 23.09 10.00 -17.61
CA SER A 124 23.26 8.65 -18.15
C SER A 124 21.99 7.80 -17.96
N CYS A 125 21.30 7.93 -16.83
CA CYS A 125 20.01 7.29 -16.61
C CYS A 125 18.92 7.84 -17.55
N ASN A 126 18.89 9.16 -17.80
CA ASN A 126 17.93 9.79 -18.70
C ASN A 126 18.12 9.34 -20.16
N ALA A 127 19.36 9.10 -20.58
CA ALA A 127 19.64 8.62 -21.94
C ALA A 127 18.98 7.26 -22.21
N ASP A 128 19.11 6.30 -21.29
CA ASP A 128 18.46 4.99 -21.43
C ASP A 128 16.95 5.07 -21.20
N ALA A 129 16.48 5.95 -20.32
CA ALA A 129 15.05 6.23 -20.19
C ALA A 129 14.44 6.79 -21.50
N ALA A 130 15.18 7.60 -22.26
CA ALA A 130 14.74 8.12 -23.56
C ALA A 130 14.61 7.01 -24.59
N ARG A 131 15.57 6.07 -24.60
CA ARG A 131 15.51 4.88 -25.46
C ARG A 131 14.28 4.02 -25.16
N LEU A 132 14.03 3.76 -23.88
CA LEU A 132 12.85 3.01 -23.41
C LEU A 132 11.54 3.70 -23.77
N LEU A 133 11.48 5.02 -23.64
CA LEU A 133 10.31 5.81 -24.01
C LEU A 133 9.96 5.63 -25.49
N LEU A 134 10.96 5.49 -26.35
CA LEU A 134 10.80 5.18 -27.78
C LEU A 134 10.56 3.68 -28.07
N GLY A 135 10.40 2.85 -27.05
CA GLY A 135 10.16 1.41 -27.18
C GLY A 135 11.40 0.56 -27.46
N ASN A 136 12.61 1.15 -27.35
CA ASN A 136 13.85 0.41 -27.57
C ASN A 136 14.33 -0.23 -26.27
N PRO A 137 14.72 -1.52 -26.30
CA PRO A 137 15.27 -2.17 -25.13
C PRO A 137 16.64 -1.59 -24.75
N VAL A 138 16.90 -1.60 -23.45
CA VAL A 138 18.22 -1.34 -22.86
C VAL A 138 18.95 -2.67 -22.76
N GLU A 139 20.17 -2.69 -23.30
CA GLU A 139 21.01 -3.88 -23.33
C GLU A 139 21.51 -4.26 -21.93
N GLY A 140 21.57 -5.57 -21.67
CA GLY A 140 22.13 -6.14 -20.46
C GLY A 140 21.63 -7.56 -20.20
N GLU A 141 22.34 -8.27 -19.34
CA GLU A 141 21.93 -9.58 -18.83
C GLU A 141 21.03 -9.42 -17.61
N GLY A 142 19.97 -10.21 -17.53
CA GLY A 142 19.01 -10.16 -16.44
C GLY A 142 18.50 -11.54 -16.08
N ASP A 143 17.80 -11.63 -14.95
CA ASP A 143 17.18 -12.85 -14.45
C ASP A 143 16.01 -13.31 -15.33
N PHE A 144 15.35 -12.38 -16.04
CA PHE A 144 14.24 -12.67 -16.94
C PHE A 144 14.06 -11.60 -18.02
N VAL A 145 13.19 -11.91 -18.99
CA VAL A 145 12.83 -11.00 -20.08
C VAL A 145 11.34 -10.65 -20.00
N TYR A 146 11.03 -9.36 -19.98
CA TYR A 146 9.67 -8.84 -20.03
C TYR A 146 9.49 -7.98 -21.28
N ARG A 147 8.62 -8.41 -22.21
CA ARG A 147 8.36 -7.70 -23.49
C ARG A 147 9.64 -7.35 -24.28
N GLY A 148 10.64 -8.23 -24.26
CA GLY A 148 11.93 -8.02 -24.94
C GLY A 148 12.96 -7.23 -24.12
N GLN A 149 12.60 -6.70 -22.95
CA GLN A 149 13.51 -6.03 -22.03
C GLN A 149 14.06 -7.02 -21.00
N SER A 150 15.38 -7.15 -20.91
CA SER A 150 16.05 -7.87 -19.81
C SER A 150 15.81 -7.13 -18.49
N MET A 151 15.53 -7.87 -17.42
CA MET A 151 15.20 -7.36 -16.09
C MET A 151 15.98 -8.13 -15.02
N VAL A 152 16.40 -7.45 -13.96
CA VAL A 152 17.05 -8.03 -12.77
C VAL A 152 16.11 -7.87 -11.58
N LEU A 153 15.78 -8.95 -10.89
CA LEU A 153 14.92 -8.89 -9.70
C LEU A 153 15.61 -8.09 -8.60
N ARG A 154 14.85 -7.27 -7.88
CA ARG A 154 15.36 -6.61 -6.67
C ARG A 154 15.77 -7.64 -5.63
N GLN A 155 14.99 -8.70 -5.52
CA GLN A 155 15.23 -9.84 -4.64
C GLN A 155 14.75 -11.12 -5.34
N PRO A 156 15.49 -12.23 -5.21
CA PRO A 156 15.05 -13.50 -5.78
C PRO A 156 13.76 -13.98 -5.09
N PHE A 157 12.87 -14.62 -5.84
CA PHE A 157 11.73 -15.33 -5.27
C PHE A 157 12.24 -16.64 -4.67
N THR A 158 12.18 -16.75 -3.34
CA THR A 158 12.59 -17.96 -2.60
C THR A 158 11.72 -18.15 -1.36
N LEU A 159 11.56 -19.40 -0.95
CA LEU A 159 10.94 -19.80 0.32
C LEU A 159 11.90 -19.64 1.51
N ASP A 160 13.22 -19.56 1.27
CA ASP A 160 14.24 -19.53 2.33
C ASP A 160 14.15 -18.30 3.24
N ARG A 161 13.39 -17.29 2.83
CA ARG A 161 13.19 -16.04 3.57
C ARG A 161 11.89 -16.02 4.37
N LEU A 162 11.10 -17.08 4.30
CA LEU A 162 9.96 -17.24 5.19
C LEU A 162 10.46 -17.42 6.62
N PRO A 163 9.76 -16.84 7.62
CA PRO A 163 10.10 -17.08 9.01
C PRO A 163 10.00 -18.59 9.31
N PRO A 164 10.82 -19.10 10.23
CA PRO A 164 10.69 -20.48 10.66
C PRO A 164 9.28 -20.69 11.22
N ARG A 165 8.68 -21.83 10.85
CA ARG A 165 7.38 -22.23 11.40
C ARG A 165 7.51 -22.40 12.91
N PRO A 166 6.57 -21.86 13.71
CA PRO A 166 6.47 -22.22 15.12
C PRO A 166 6.31 -23.73 15.27
N GLU A 167 7.04 -24.33 16.20
CA GLU A 167 6.80 -25.72 16.58
C GLU A 167 5.52 -25.76 17.42
N TRP A 168 4.51 -26.45 16.92
CA TRP A 168 3.29 -26.74 17.64
C TRP A 168 3.23 -28.24 17.93
N ASP A 169 2.98 -28.60 19.19
CA ASP A 169 2.76 -29.99 19.62
C ASP A 169 1.41 -30.55 19.12
N VAL A 170 0.65 -29.74 18.39
CA VAL A 170 -0.63 -30.12 17.77
C VAL A 170 -0.34 -30.65 16.37
N PRO A 171 -0.76 -31.89 16.03
CA PRO A 171 -0.62 -32.41 14.68
C PRO A 171 -1.41 -31.53 13.71
N VAL A 172 -0.87 -31.33 12.50
CA VAL A 172 -1.54 -30.59 11.43
C VAL A 172 -2.89 -31.28 11.15
N SER A 173 -3.96 -30.49 11.13
CA SER A 173 -5.32 -30.98 10.87
C SER A 173 -5.47 -31.26 9.39
N GLU A 174 -6.11 -32.38 9.04
CA GLU A 174 -6.55 -32.66 7.66
C GLU A 174 -7.92 -32.02 7.36
N ASP A 175 -8.37 -31.05 8.18
CA ASP A 175 -9.64 -30.38 7.97
C ASP A 175 -9.68 -29.69 6.60
N ALA A 176 -10.47 -30.29 5.69
CA ALA A 176 -10.65 -29.83 4.33
C ALA A 176 -11.31 -28.43 4.22
N SER A 177 -11.78 -27.87 5.34
CA SER A 177 -12.33 -26.51 5.38
C SER A 177 -11.27 -25.42 5.55
N ALA A 178 -10.01 -25.76 5.85
CA ALA A 178 -8.93 -24.79 5.95
C ALA A 178 -8.69 -24.09 4.60
N TYR A 179 -9.02 -22.80 4.57
CA TYR A 179 -8.97 -22.02 3.34
C TYR A 179 -7.53 -21.83 2.86
N THR A 180 -7.29 -22.08 1.58
CA THR A 180 -5.97 -21.97 0.93
C THR A 180 -6.18 -21.31 -0.44
N HIS A 181 -5.53 -20.18 -0.67
CA HIS A 181 -5.75 -19.39 -1.89
C HIS A 181 -5.25 -20.12 -3.14
N LEU A 182 -4.07 -20.74 -3.05
CA LEU A 182 -3.42 -21.35 -4.21
C LEU A 182 -3.87 -22.78 -4.47
N TRP A 183 -4.67 -23.42 -3.60
CA TRP A 183 -5.03 -24.83 -3.71
C TRP A 183 -5.71 -25.18 -5.04
N ASN A 184 -6.64 -24.33 -5.49
CA ASN A 184 -7.36 -24.51 -6.76
C ASN A 184 -6.71 -23.73 -7.92
N THR A 185 -5.49 -23.24 -7.74
CA THR A 185 -4.75 -22.52 -8.77
C THR A 185 -3.69 -23.44 -9.37
N ASP A 186 -3.70 -23.56 -10.69
CA ASP A 186 -2.71 -24.31 -11.45
C ASP A 186 -1.56 -23.40 -11.89
N PHE A 187 -0.37 -23.97 -12.02
CA PHE A 187 0.77 -23.26 -12.56
C PHE A 187 0.56 -22.97 -14.05
N VAL A 188 0.83 -21.72 -14.45
CA VAL A 188 0.85 -21.32 -15.86
C VAL A 188 2.24 -20.78 -16.18
N SER A 189 2.89 -21.37 -17.18
CA SER A 189 4.16 -20.88 -17.68
C SER A 189 4.01 -19.49 -18.30
N GLY A 190 4.96 -18.60 -18.06
CA GLY A 190 4.96 -17.27 -18.70
C GLY A 190 5.83 -16.24 -17.97
N PHE A 191 6.12 -16.47 -16.69
CA PHE A 191 7.00 -15.63 -15.90
C PHE A 191 8.18 -16.46 -15.38
N ALA A 192 9.30 -16.42 -16.12
CA ALA A 192 10.48 -17.24 -15.84
C ALA A 192 11.00 -17.20 -14.38
N PRO A 193 10.93 -16.07 -13.65
CA PRO A 193 11.33 -16.01 -12.25
C PRO A 193 10.57 -16.96 -11.32
N VAL A 194 9.35 -17.37 -11.68
CA VAL A 194 8.55 -18.31 -10.91
C VAL A 194 8.50 -19.62 -11.68
N THR A 195 9.34 -20.57 -11.26
CA THR A 195 9.32 -21.93 -11.80
C THR A 195 8.14 -22.71 -11.24
N GLU A 196 7.72 -23.77 -11.94
CA GLU A 196 6.67 -24.68 -11.45
C GLU A 196 7.04 -25.29 -10.09
N SER A 197 8.32 -25.64 -9.90
CA SER A 197 8.82 -26.14 -8.62
C SER A 197 8.68 -25.11 -7.49
N LEU A 198 8.98 -23.84 -7.75
CA LEU A 198 8.82 -22.79 -6.75
C LEU A 198 7.34 -22.54 -6.46
N PHE A 199 6.49 -22.49 -7.48
CA PHE A 199 5.05 -22.35 -7.31
C PHE A 199 4.46 -23.48 -6.45
N ASN A 200 4.80 -24.73 -6.75
CA ASN A 200 4.34 -25.89 -5.97
C ASN A 200 4.88 -25.86 -4.54
N GLY A 201 6.11 -25.39 -4.34
CA GLY A 201 6.67 -25.16 -3.00
C GLY A 201 5.88 -24.11 -2.20
N ILE A 202 5.54 -22.97 -2.82
CA ILE A 202 4.72 -21.92 -2.19
C ILE A 202 3.32 -22.46 -1.86
N LYS A 203 2.69 -23.18 -2.80
CA LYS A 203 1.38 -23.79 -2.63
C LYS A 203 1.37 -24.79 -1.46
N SER A 204 2.42 -25.59 -1.33
CA SER A 204 2.57 -26.54 -0.22
C SER A 204 2.80 -25.81 1.11
N ALA A 205 3.66 -24.79 1.13
CA ALA A 205 3.93 -24.00 2.33
C ALA A 205 2.68 -23.25 2.82
N GLU A 206 1.88 -22.66 1.92
CA GLU A 206 0.59 -22.04 2.26
C GLU A 206 -0.37 -23.08 2.86
N TRP A 207 -0.49 -24.24 2.20
CA TRP A 207 -1.36 -25.31 2.67
C TRP A 207 -0.98 -25.74 4.08
N GLU A 208 0.30 -26.05 4.32
CA GLU A 208 0.81 -26.48 5.63
C GLU A 208 0.56 -25.42 6.70
N TRP A 209 0.82 -24.15 6.39
CA TRP A 209 0.63 -23.04 7.32
C TRP A 209 -0.84 -22.88 7.73
N ASN A 210 -1.76 -22.88 6.77
CA ASN A 210 -3.18 -22.68 7.05
C ASN A 210 -3.81 -23.88 7.76
N HIS A 211 -3.43 -25.11 7.42
CA HIS A 211 -3.93 -26.31 8.10
C HIS A 211 -3.38 -26.41 9.52
N ALA A 212 -2.13 -25.99 9.74
CA ALA A 212 -1.59 -25.91 11.08
C ALA A 212 -2.35 -24.86 11.91
N ILE A 213 -2.64 -23.68 11.34
CA ILE A 213 -3.42 -22.64 12.03
C ILE A 213 -4.79 -23.19 12.43
N ALA A 214 -5.49 -23.85 11.50
CA ALA A 214 -6.79 -24.47 11.76
C ALA A 214 -6.70 -25.53 12.87
N ALA A 215 -5.66 -26.36 12.86
CA ALA A 215 -5.41 -27.34 13.91
C ALA A 215 -5.22 -26.70 15.29
N THR A 216 -4.43 -25.63 15.35
CA THR A 216 -4.19 -24.88 16.58
C THR A 216 -5.47 -24.24 17.09
N TYR A 217 -6.27 -23.62 16.22
CA TYR A 217 -7.58 -23.08 16.60
C TYR A 217 -8.52 -24.18 17.12
N ALA A 218 -8.58 -25.34 16.47
CA ALA A 218 -9.41 -26.46 16.90
C ALA A 218 -8.95 -27.02 18.26
N TYR A 219 -7.64 -27.14 18.47
CA TYR A 219 -7.06 -27.57 19.74
C TYR A 219 -7.34 -26.57 20.86
N MET A 220 -7.15 -25.27 20.61
CA MET A 220 -7.45 -24.19 21.55
C MET A 220 -8.95 -24.09 21.88
N GLY A 221 -9.81 -24.40 20.91
CA GLY A 221 -11.26 -24.48 21.10
C GLY A 221 -11.73 -25.73 21.85
N ASN A 222 -10.86 -26.70 22.15
CA ASN A 222 -11.22 -27.87 22.94
C ASN A 222 -11.46 -27.46 24.41
N PRO A 223 -12.66 -27.71 24.98
CA PRO A 223 -12.99 -27.37 26.37
C PRO A 223 -11.99 -27.89 27.42
N GLU A 224 -11.40 -29.07 27.20
CA GLU A 224 -10.40 -29.65 28.10
C GLU A 224 -9.07 -28.90 28.04
N CYS A 225 -8.65 -28.52 26.83
CA CYS A 225 -7.42 -27.76 26.63
C CYS A 225 -7.53 -26.38 27.29
N ILE A 226 -8.60 -25.65 27.01
CA ILE A 226 -8.81 -24.32 27.59
C ILE A 226 -8.97 -24.38 29.11
N SER A 227 -9.66 -25.39 29.65
CA SER A 227 -9.75 -25.59 31.10
C SER A 227 -8.36 -25.84 31.72
N SER A 228 -7.51 -26.62 31.05
CA SER A 228 -6.13 -26.83 31.51
C SER A 228 -5.29 -25.54 31.48
N LEU A 229 -5.50 -24.67 30.48
CA LEU A 229 -4.81 -23.38 30.38
C LEU A 229 -5.25 -22.42 31.48
N TRP A 230 -6.55 -22.31 31.75
CA TRP A 230 -7.08 -21.52 32.87
C TRP A 230 -6.49 -21.97 34.21
N SER A 231 -6.35 -23.28 34.43
CA SER A 231 -5.74 -23.80 35.67
C SER A 231 -4.28 -23.36 35.88
N ARG A 232 -3.60 -22.96 34.80
CA ARG A 232 -2.21 -22.51 34.77
C ARG A 232 -2.09 -20.99 34.59
N ALA A 233 -3.18 -20.23 34.73
CA ALA A 233 -3.17 -18.78 34.52
C ALA A 233 -2.07 -18.05 35.32
N GLY A 234 -1.77 -18.53 36.52
CA GLY A 234 -0.69 -18.01 37.37
C GLY A 234 0.74 -18.22 36.85
N GLU A 235 0.95 -19.03 35.81
CA GLU A 235 2.26 -19.30 35.23
C GLU A 235 2.62 -18.34 34.08
N PHE A 236 1.66 -17.57 33.56
CA PHE A 236 1.85 -16.73 32.36
C PHE A 236 2.39 -15.33 32.65
N GLY A 237 2.79 -15.03 33.90
CA GLY A 237 3.34 -13.72 34.26
C GLY A 237 2.31 -12.58 34.17
N LEU A 238 1.02 -12.89 34.33
CA LEU A 238 -0.08 -11.92 34.18
C LEU A 238 0.00 -10.77 35.18
N GLU A 239 0.74 -10.91 36.28
CA GLU A 239 1.02 -9.81 37.21
C GLU A 239 1.78 -8.64 36.57
N GLN A 240 2.36 -8.83 35.38
CA GLN A 240 3.10 -7.82 34.61
C GLN A 240 2.22 -7.16 33.52
N LEU A 241 0.91 -7.34 33.55
CA LEU A 241 -0.01 -6.75 32.57
C LEU A 241 0.12 -5.21 32.50
N GLU A 242 0.54 -4.71 31.34
CA GLU A 242 0.52 -3.28 31.01
C GLU A 242 -0.69 -2.97 30.13
N LEU A 243 -1.75 -2.47 30.75
CA LEU A 243 -3.02 -2.12 30.09
C LEU A 243 -2.96 -0.70 29.53
N LYS A 244 -3.53 -0.47 28.34
CA LYS A 244 -3.54 0.86 27.69
C LYS A 244 -4.16 1.89 28.65
N SER A 245 -3.52 3.05 28.79
CA SER A 245 -3.98 4.09 29.73
C SER A 245 -5.16 4.89 29.17
N TRP A 246 -6.21 4.23 28.72
CA TRP A 246 -7.45 4.94 28.43
C TRP A 246 -8.16 5.23 29.74
N ASP A 247 -8.61 6.48 29.87
CA ASP A 247 -9.42 6.95 30.99
C ASP A 247 -10.76 6.19 30.96
N VAL A 248 -10.79 5.01 31.59
CA VAL A 248 -12.03 4.29 31.85
C VAL A 248 -12.69 5.01 33.01
N ASP A 249 -13.47 6.04 32.69
CA ASP A 249 -14.03 7.00 33.64
C ASP A 249 -15.06 6.40 34.63
N GLU A 250 -15.45 5.13 34.49
CA GLU A 250 -16.37 4.48 35.44
C GLU A 250 -15.96 3.03 35.73
N GLN A 251 -14.93 2.84 36.55
CA GLN A 251 -14.78 1.58 37.29
C GLN A 251 -15.90 1.49 38.33
N ASP A 252 -16.95 0.73 38.03
CA ASP A 252 -18.04 0.48 38.97
C ASP A 252 -17.63 -0.64 39.97
N PRO A 253 -17.40 -0.33 41.26
CA PRO A 253 -17.03 -1.33 42.25
C PRO A 253 -18.07 -2.44 42.44
N GLU A 254 -19.31 -2.24 41.99
CA GLU A 254 -20.38 -3.25 42.04
C GLU A 254 -20.06 -4.47 41.15
N HIS A 255 -19.31 -4.30 40.06
CA HIS A 255 -18.97 -5.40 39.14
C HIS A 255 -17.70 -6.17 39.53
N TYR A 256 -16.90 -5.67 40.49
CA TYR A 256 -15.65 -6.32 40.91
C TYR A 256 -15.86 -7.74 41.45
N GLN A 257 -16.91 -7.95 42.24
CA GLN A 257 -17.24 -9.29 42.75
C GLN A 257 -17.68 -10.23 41.63
N GLN A 258 -18.34 -9.70 40.60
CA GLN A 258 -18.78 -10.48 39.45
C GLN A 258 -17.59 -10.92 38.59
N PHE A 259 -16.64 -10.02 38.30
CA PHE A 259 -15.41 -10.39 37.58
C PHE A 259 -14.56 -11.41 38.34
N GLN A 260 -14.44 -11.27 39.67
CA GLN A 260 -13.76 -12.27 40.50
C GLN A 260 -14.48 -13.63 40.49
N ALA A 261 -15.81 -13.64 40.45
CA ALA A 261 -16.59 -14.87 40.37
C ALA A 261 -16.49 -15.56 39.00
N LEU A 262 -16.40 -14.77 37.91
CA LEU A 262 -16.28 -15.28 36.55
C LEU A 262 -14.88 -15.78 36.22
N TYR A 263 -13.85 -15.17 36.81
CA TYR A 263 -12.43 -15.49 36.58
C TYR A 263 -11.67 -15.74 37.89
N PRO A 264 -12.05 -16.75 38.70
CA PRO A 264 -11.40 -17.05 39.97
C PRO A 264 -9.92 -17.42 39.81
N GLU A 265 -9.53 -17.93 38.64
CA GLU A 265 -8.15 -18.28 38.30
C GLU A 265 -7.23 -17.04 38.23
N LEU A 266 -7.80 -15.84 38.10
CA LEU A 266 -7.07 -14.57 38.05
C LEU A 266 -6.91 -13.90 39.43
N SER A 267 -6.99 -14.66 40.53
CA SER A 267 -6.91 -14.12 41.90
C SER A 267 -5.61 -13.39 42.24
N MET A 268 -4.56 -13.54 41.42
CA MET A 268 -3.31 -12.78 41.53
C MET A 268 -3.46 -11.31 41.10
N LEU A 269 -4.49 -10.99 40.32
CA LEU A 269 -4.78 -9.63 39.84
C LEU A 269 -5.84 -8.97 40.72
N SER A 270 -5.80 -7.64 40.78
CA SER A 270 -6.87 -6.88 41.43
C SER A 270 -8.14 -6.90 40.56
N PRO A 271 -9.35 -6.84 41.15
CA PRO A 271 -10.59 -6.79 40.37
C PRO A 271 -10.64 -5.65 39.36
N ALA A 272 -10.06 -4.50 39.72
CA ALA A 272 -9.97 -3.34 38.84
C ALA A 272 -9.10 -3.61 37.61
N ILE A 273 -8.02 -4.40 37.75
CA ILE A 273 -7.16 -4.80 36.62
C ILE A 273 -7.91 -5.80 35.73
N ILE A 274 -8.61 -6.78 36.31
CA ILE A 274 -9.39 -7.77 35.54
C ILE A 274 -10.47 -7.07 34.71
N GLN A 275 -11.23 -6.17 35.34
CA GLN A 275 -12.26 -5.38 34.66
C GLN A 275 -11.66 -4.54 33.54
N LYS A 276 -10.60 -3.78 33.83
CA LYS A 276 -9.96 -2.93 32.82
C LYS A 276 -9.45 -3.75 31.62
N ALA A 277 -8.84 -4.90 31.86
CA ALA A 277 -8.39 -5.77 30.78
C ALA A 277 -9.56 -6.36 29.98
N TYR A 278 -10.67 -6.68 30.65
CA TYR A 278 -11.87 -7.16 29.99
C TYR A 278 -12.53 -6.07 29.12
N ASP A 279 -12.55 -4.83 29.61
CA ASP A 279 -13.05 -3.68 28.86
C ASP A 279 -12.19 -3.41 27.60
N GLU A 280 -10.87 -3.56 27.70
CA GLU A 280 -9.97 -3.51 26.54
C GLU A 280 -10.21 -4.68 25.57
N TYR A 281 -10.42 -5.89 26.07
CA TYR A 281 -10.76 -7.05 25.24
C TYR A 281 -12.07 -6.85 24.46
N CYS A 282 -13.06 -6.20 25.08
CA CYS A 282 -14.37 -5.93 24.51
C CYS A 282 -14.45 -4.61 23.72
N GLU A 283 -13.32 -3.94 23.43
CA GLU A 283 -13.22 -2.62 22.77
C GLU A 283 -14.43 -2.31 21.86
N SER A 284 -15.30 -1.38 22.30
CA SER A 284 -16.55 -0.88 21.69
C SER A 284 -17.90 -1.57 22.02
N MET A 285 -17.91 -2.68 22.78
CA MET A 285 -19.14 -3.37 23.18
C MET A 285 -19.44 -3.14 24.67
N TRP A 286 -20.54 -2.45 24.97
CA TRP A 286 -21.10 -2.34 26.33
C TRP A 286 -21.83 -3.64 26.65
N GLU A 287 -21.07 -4.68 26.98
CA GLU A 287 -21.62 -5.99 27.35
C GLU A 287 -21.53 -6.21 28.86
N ASN A 288 -22.55 -6.86 29.41
CA ASN A 288 -22.46 -7.37 30.77
C ASN A 288 -21.31 -8.38 30.86
N PRO A 289 -20.62 -8.49 32.00
CA PRO A 289 -19.51 -9.41 32.11
C PRO A 289 -19.99 -10.86 32.00
N GLU A 290 -19.47 -11.55 31.00
CA GLU A 290 -19.70 -12.97 30.74
C GLU A 290 -18.36 -13.71 30.67
N ARG A 291 -18.35 -15.00 31.03
CA ARG A 291 -17.11 -15.79 30.93
C ARG A 291 -16.82 -16.06 29.46
N CYS A 292 -15.69 -15.55 28.98
CA CYS A 292 -15.20 -15.79 27.63
C CYS A 292 -13.79 -16.36 27.68
N ASP A 293 -13.61 -17.54 27.12
CA ASP A 293 -12.30 -18.21 27.08
C ASP A 293 -11.28 -17.47 26.20
N GLY A 294 -11.76 -16.70 25.21
CA GLY A 294 -10.93 -15.79 24.41
C GLY A 294 -10.22 -14.72 25.23
N PHE A 295 -10.75 -14.37 26.41
CA PHE A 295 -10.17 -13.37 27.29
C PHE A 295 -8.79 -13.78 27.80
N LEU A 296 -8.56 -15.07 28.12
CA LEU A 296 -7.25 -15.54 28.58
C LEU A 296 -6.17 -15.32 27.51
N TYR A 297 -6.49 -15.56 26.24
CA TYR A 297 -5.56 -15.35 25.13
C TYR A 297 -5.22 -13.88 24.93
N HIS A 298 -6.19 -12.99 25.11
CA HIS A 298 -5.95 -11.56 25.11
C HIS A 298 -4.95 -11.15 26.20
N LEU A 299 -5.16 -11.60 27.45
CA LEU A 299 -4.26 -11.31 28.57
C LEU A 299 -2.82 -11.78 28.29
N ILE A 300 -2.65 -13.01 27.80
CA ILE A 300 -1.33 -13.56 27.45
C ILE A 300 -0.67 -12.75 26.32
N GLY A 301 -1.46 -12.33 25.33
CA GLY A 301 -1.00 -11.49 24.22
C GLY A 301 -0.45 -10.15 24.69
N VAL A 302 -1.19 -9.46 25.56
CA VAL A 302 -0.78 -8.17 26.15
C VAL A 302 0.55 -8.30 26.88
N VAL A 303 0.72 -9.31 27.75
CA VAL A 303 2.01 -9.52 28.45
C VAL A 303 3.16 -9.78 27.47
N SER A 304 2.90 -10.51 26.39
CA SER A 304 3.92 -10.91 25.40
C SER A 304 4.38 -9.76 24.49
N GLU A 305 3.54 -8.75 24.28
CA GLU A 305 3.87 -7.57 23.46
C GLU A 305 4.83 -6.60 24.18
N PHE A 306 4.76 -6.52 25.52
CA PHE A 306 5.60 -5.66 26.35
C PHE A 306 6.86 -6.35 26.92
N GLY A 307 6.95 -7.68 26.80
CA GLY A 307 8.12 -8.47 27.19
C GLY A 307 9.30 -8.46 26.19
N LYS A 308 9.35 -7.51 25.24
CA LYS A 308 10.45 -7.34 24.27
C LYS A 308 11.13 -5.98 24.42
#